data_AF-A0A0F6TPC2-F1
#
_entry.id   AF-A0A0F6TPC2-F1
#
_cell.length_a   1.000
_cell.length_b   1.000
_cell.length_c   1.000
_cell.angle_alpha   90.00
_cell.angle_beta   90.00
_cell.angle_gamma   90.00
#
_symmetry.space_group_name_H-M   'P 1'
#
loop_
_entity.id
_entity.type
_entity.pdbx_description
1 polymer ?
#
loop_
_entity_poly.entity_id
_entity_poly.type
_entity_poly.pdbx_seq_one_letter_code
_entity_poly.pdbx_strand_id
1 'polypeptide(L)'
;MKKLITAGLLGLFSPLAAAAAAGKGDSWYWLLALAVVISICLSSLLVWRSKKLNTFTLKAVGFGAWFWFIIFIQVMIYGFYVGLTK
;
A
#
# COMPACT_ATOMS: atom_id res chain seq x y z
N MET A 1 23.42 6.05 7.11
CA MET A 1 22.65 7.32 7.05
C MET A 1 21.78 7.44 5.79
N LYS A 2 22.28 7.19 4.57
CA LYS A 2 21.44 7.24 3.34
C LYS A 2 20.20 6.31 3.36
N LYS A 3 20.33 5.10 3.90
CA LYS A 3 19.24 4.09 4.01
C LYS A 3 18.09 4.49 4.94
N LEU A 4 18.37 5.30 5.95
CA LEU A 4 17.38 5.72 6.96
C LEU A 4 16.46 6.84 6.44
N ILE A 5 17.03 7.74 5.62
CA ILE A 5 16.28 8.82 4.96
C ILE A 5 15.41 8.24 3.84
N THR A 6 15.91 7.26 3.09
CA THR A 6 15.10 6.54 2.08
C THR A 6 13.99 5.73 2.74
N ALA A 7 14.25 5.03 3.84
CA ALA A 7 13.21 4.31 4.59
C ALA A 7 12.16 5.25 5.21
N GLY A 8 12.56 6.45 5.69
CA GLY A 8 11.64 7.45 6.22
C GLY A 8 10.77 8.12 5.16
N LEU A 9 11.35 8.45 4.00
CA LEU A 9 10.59 8.96 2.84
C LEU A 9 9.67 7.86 2.27
N LEU A 10 10.15 6.63 2.12
CA LEU A 10 9.35 5.50 1.64
C LEU A 10 8.26 5.09 2.63
N GLY A 11 8.46 5.24 3.94
CA GLY A 11 7.45 4.96 4.96
C GLY A 11 6.24 5.91 4.92
N LEU A 12 6.39 7.10 4.35
CA LEU A 12 5.29 8.04 4.12
C LEU A 12 4.47 7.71 2.86
N PHE A 13 5.04 7.01 1.87
CA PHE A 13 4.38 6.74 0.59
C PHE A 13 4.02 5.26 0.36
N SER A 14 4.69 4.34 1.04
CA SER A 14 4.44 2.91 0.92
C SER A 14 4.98 2.18 2.16
N PRO A 15 4.10 1.82 3.10
CA PRO A 15 4.46 0.95 4.23
C PRO A 15 5.15 -0.35 3.79
N LEU A 16 4.89 -0.77 2.55
CA LEU A 16 5.51 -1.91 1.90
C LEU A 16 7.01 -1.70 1.61
N ALA A 17 7.39 -0.51 1.15
CA ALA A 17 8.79 -0.17 0.87
C ALA A 17 9.57 0.07 2.18
N ALA A 18 8.91 0.56 3.24
CA ALA A 18 9.50 0.61 4.57
C ALA A 18 9.70 -0.78 5.19
N ALA A 19 8.74 -1.69 5.03
CA ALA A 19 8.85 -3.08 5.49
C ALA A 19 9.97 -3.84 4.74
N ALA A 20 10.07 -3.66 3.41
CA ALA A 20 11.16 -4.22 2.60
C ALA A 20 12.53 -3.63 3.00
N ALA A 21 12.63 -2.32 3.21
CA ALA A 21 13.87 -1.66 3.60
C ALA A 21 14.34 -2.00 5.05
N ALA A 22 13.43 -2.47 5.91
CA ALA A 22 13.72 -2.86 7.30
C ALA A 22 14.39 -4.24 7.43
N GLY A 23 14.56 -4.99 6.33
CA GLY A 23 15.35 -6.24 6.28
C GLY A 23 14.78 -7.40 7.10
N LYS A 24 13.55 -7.29 7.62
CA LYS A 24 12.91 -8.33 8.43
C LYS A 24 12.00 -9.18 7.55
N GLY A 25 12.63 -10.07 6.77
CA GLY A 25 11.96 -11.11 5.98
C GLY A 25 11.59 -10.66 4.57
N ASP A 26 12.54 -10.80 3.63
CA ASP A 26 12.39 -10.63 2.18
C ASP A 26 11.47 -11.69 1.52
N SER A 27 10.54 -12.26 2.27
CA SER A 27 9.54 -13.15 1.67
C SER A 27 8.50 -12.29 0.97
N TRP A 28 8.56 -12.26 -0.36
CA TRP A 28 7.59 -11.57 -1.23
C TRP A 28 6.12 -11.82 -0.81
N TYR A 29 5.81 -13.01 -0.30
CA TYR A 29 4.49 -13.36 0.23
C TYR A 29 4.07 -12.51 1.45
N TRP A 30 5.00 -12.24 2.37
CA TRP A 30 4.73 -11.42 3.56
C TRP A 30 4.56 -9.94 3.21
N LEU A 31 5.35 -9.46 2.25
CA LEU A 31 5.18 -8.11 1.70
C LEU A 31 3.80 -8.00 1.07
N LEU A 32 3.42 -8.92 0.18
CA LEU A 32 2.11 -8.90 -0.47
C LEU A 32 0.96 -8.94 0.56
N ALA A 33 1.04 -9.81 1.58
CA ALA A 33 0.02 -9.89 2.63
C ALA A 33 -0.12 -8.55 3.37
N LEU A 34 0.99 -7.89 3.70
CA LEU A 34 1.00 -6.59 4.35
C LEU A 34 0.40 -5.50 3.45
N ALA A 35 0.74 -5.51 2.15
CA ALA A 35 0.17 -4.60 1.16
C ALA A 35 -1.36 -4.72 1.05
N VAL A 36 -1.85 -5.96 1.04
CA VAL A 36 -3.29 -6.28 0.98
C VAL A 36 -4.00 -5.76 2.22
N VAL A 37 -3.49 -6.05 3.41
CA VAL A 37 -4.11 -5.60 4.68
C VAL A 37 -4.19 -4.08 4.75
N ILE A 38 -3.12 -3.38 4.37
CA ILE A 38 -3.09 -1.91 4.37
C ILE A 38 -4.05 -1.34 3.32
N SER A 39 -4.11 -1.95 2.13
CA SER A 39 -5.04 -1.54 1.08
C SER A 39 -6.49 -1.72 1.49
N ILE A 40 -6.81 -2.81 2.20
CA ILE A 40 -8.15 -3.05 2.76
C ILE A 40 -8.48 -1.95 3.78
N CYS A 41 -7.62 -1.70 4.76
CA CYS A 41 -7.86 -0.68 5.79
C CYS A 41 -8.07 0.72 5.20
N LEU A 42 -7.20 1.15 4.28
CA LEU A 42 -7.30 2.46 3.65
C LEU A 42 -8.53 2.58 2.74
N SER A 43 -8.83 1.53 1.96
CA SER A 43 -10.01 1.51 1.10
C SER A 43 -11.31 1.56 1.91
N SER A 44 -11.41 0.75 2.98
CA SER A 44 -12.54 0.79 3.91
C SER A 44 -12.72 2.18 4.53
N LEU A 45 -11.62 2.82 4.95
CA LEU A 45 -11.66 4.16 5.53
C LEU A 45 -12.11 5.22 4.51
N LEU A 46 -11.60 5.17 3.28
CA LEU A 46 -11.98 6.10 2.20
C LEU A 46 -13.46 5.96 1.81
N VAL A 47 -13.95 4.73 1.71
CA VAL A 47 -15.37 4.45 1.43
C VAL A 47 -16.25 4.89 2.57
N TRP A 48 -15.83 4.66 3.82
CA TRP A 48 -16.61 5.03 4.99
C TRP A 48 -16.69 6.55 5.18
N ARG A 49 -15.61 7.28 4.86
CA ARG A 49 -15.60 8.75 4.88
C ARG A 49 -16.37 9.37 3.71
N SER A 50 -16.65 8.60 2.66
CA SER A 50 -17.25 9.14 1.44
C SER A 50 -18.75 9.37 1.61
N LYS A 51 -19.13 10.65 1.77
CA LYS A 51 -20.55 11.08 1.83
C LYS A 51 -21.31 10.95 0.49
N LYS A 52 -20.61 10.62 -0.61
CA LYS A 52 -21.20 10.43 -1.94
C LYS A 52 -21.66 8.99 -2.21
N LEU A 53 -21.22 8.02 -1.41
CA LEU A 53 -21.56 6.61 -1.61
C LEU A 53 -22.76 6.25 -0.71
N ASN A 54 -23.97 6.52 -1.20
CA ASN A 54 -25.19 6.41 -0.39
C ASN A 54 -25.80 5.00 -0.39
N THR A 55 -25.47 4.17 -1.37
CA THR A 55 -25.98 2.79 -1.51
C THR A 55 -24.90 1.77 -1.27
N PHE A 56 -25.26 0.60 -0.72
CA PHE A 56 -24.33 -0.52 -0.48
C PHE A 56 -23.52 -0.88 -1.74
N THR A 57 -24.18 -0.99 -2.90
CA THR A 57 -23.53 -1.28 -4.18
C THR A 57 -22.46 -0.26 -4.54
N LEU A 58 -22.72 1.03 -4.36
CA LEU A 58 -21.75 2.10 -4.62
C LEU A 58 -20.56 2.05 -3.66
N LYS A 59 -20.81 1.71 -2.38
CA LYS A 59 -19.74 1.50 -1.39
C LYS A 59 -18.85 0.31 -1.75
N ALA A 60 -19.44 -0.80 -2.19
CA ALA A 60 -18.69 -1.99 -2.61
C ALA A 60 -17.85 -1.73 -3.88
N VAL A 61 -18.43 -1.07 -4.89
CA VAL A 61 -17.69 -0.69 -6.11
C VAL A 61 -16.59 0.33 -5.78
N GLY A 62 -16.90 1.32 -4.94
CA GLY A 62 -15.92 2.30 -4.46
C GLY A 62 -14.79 1.63 -3.67
N PHE A 63 -15.10 0.64 -2.84
CA PHE A 63 -14.11 -0.15 -2.11
C PHE A 63 -13.19 -0.91 -3.07
N GLY A 64 -13.76 -1.58 -4.07
CA GLY A 64 -12.98 -2.29 -5.09
C GLY A 64 -12.05 -1.34 -5.84
N ALA A 65 -12.56 -0.17 -6.26
CA ALA A 65 -11.77 0.82 -6.99
C ALA A 65 -10.61 1.38 -6.14
N TRP A 66 -10.90 1.80 -4.90
CA TRP A 66 -9.87 2.31 -3.99
C TRP A 66 -8.85 1.23 -3.59
N PHE A 67 -9.30 0.00 -3.34
CA PHE A 67 -8.42 -1.13 -3.03
C PHE A 67 -7.43 -1.39 -4.16
N TRP A 68 -7.92 -1.53 -5.39
CA TRP A 68 -7.08 -1.76 -6.57
C TRP A 68 -6.13 -0.59 -6.83
N PHE A 69 -6.59 0.65 -6.67
CA PHE A 69 -5.73 1.81 -6.84
C PHE A 69 -4.56 1.84 -5.84
N ILE A 70 -4.84 1.60 -4.56
CA ILE A 70 -3.84 1.66 -3.48
C ILE A 70 -2.83 0.51 -3.60
N ILE A 71 -3.29 -0.71 -3.88
CA ILE A 71 -2.38 -1.86 -4.00
C ILE A 71 -1.48 -1.73 -5.23
N PHE A 72 -2.00 -1.18 -6.34
CA PHE A 72 -1.22 -0.96 -7.55
C PHE A 72 -0.08 0.05 -7.33
N ILE A 73 -0.36 1.14 -6.60
CA ILE A 73 0.67 2.12 -6.21
C ILE A 73 1.73 1.47 -5.33
N GLN A 74 1.33 0.66 -4.34
CA GLN A 74 2.29 -0.03 -3.46
C GLN A 74 3.21 -0.98 -4.24
N VAL A 75 2.66 -1.75 -5.19
CA VAL A 75 3.43 -2.67 -6.05
C VAL A 75 4.35 -1.89 -6.99
N MET A 76 3.89 -0.78 -7.58
CA MET A 76 4.74 0.08 -8.42
C MET A 76 5.93 0.62 -7.63
N ILE A 77 5.69 1.20 -6.43
CA ILE A 77 6.77 1.73 -5.57
C ILE A 77 7.74 0.63 -5.17
N TYR A 78 7.24 -0.57 -4.84
CA TYR A 78 8.10 -1.72 -4.55
C TYR A 78 8.91 -2.15 -5.79
N GLY A 79 8.30 -2.20 -6.98
CA GLY A 79 8.98 -2.50 -8.24
C GLY A 79 10.09 -1.50 -8.55
N PHE A 80 9.83 -0.21 -8.38
CA PHE A 80 10.84 0.84 -8.48
C PHE A 80 11.95 0.68 -7.44
N TYR A 81 11.60 0.37 -6.18
CA TYR A 81 12.59 0.14 -5.13
C TYR A 81 13.52 -1.03 -5.48
N VAL A 82 12.96 -2.17 -5.91
CA VAL A 82 13.76 -3.34 -6.33
C VAL A 82 14.63 -3.01 -7.54
N GLY A 83 14.09 -2.35 -8.57
CA GLY A 83 14.87 -1.97 -9.76
C GLY A 83 15.96 -0.91 -9.51
N LEU A 84 15.90 -0.17 -8.41
CA LEU A 84 16.94 0.77 -7.99
C LEU A 84 17.95 0.15 -7.01
N THR A 85 17.62 -0.98 -6.37
CA THR A 85 18.44 -1.62 -5.32
C THR A 85 19.07 -2.94 -5.71
N LYS A 86 18.58 -3.59 -6.76
CA LYS A 86 19.21 -4.74 -7.45
C LYS A 86 19.65 -4.32 -8.84
#